data_AF-A0A2T0L2B8-F1
#
_entry.id   AF-A0A2T0L2B8-F1
#
_cell.length_a   1.000
_cell.length_b   1.000
_cell.length_c   1.000
_cell.angle_alpha   90.00
_cell.angle_beta   90.00
_cell.angle_gamma   90.00
#
_symmetry.space_group_name_H-M   'P 1'
#
loop_
_entity.id
_entity.type
_entity.pdbx_description
1 polymer ?
#
loop_
_entity_poly.entity_id
_entity_poly.type
_entity_poly.pdbx_seq_one_letter_code
_entity_poly.pdbx_strand_id
1 'polypeptide(L)'
;MSIIGALPVTLANGNTADASQVMTNLNFIINAVNANAQPAGSYVAPGTLPAPSGTRMAFHQAAAPTGWVSDTTIGNHAVIISSSGGAVQSGQQNFGALLTGSVSTGGHTLTASEIPPHTHVLPGASGQYNSSGNPGFFTTATSSSPFNITTDGGTGGNQPHSHQLTTQYNYVVMVIAQKS
;
A
#
# COMPACT_ATOMS: atom_id res chain seq x y z
N MET A 1 22.37 -25.62 32.32
CA MET A 1 23.05 -26.93 32.21
C MET A 1 24.54 -26.70 32.32
N SER A 2 25.32 -27.66 32.83
CA SER A 2 26.79 -27.54 32.84
C SER A 2 27.33 -27.66 31.41
N ILE A 3 28.34 -26.86 31.06
CA ILE A 3 29.01 -26.90 29.75
C ILE A 3 29.90 -28.15 29.58
N ILE A 4 30.31 -28.74 30.70
CA ILE A 4 31.02 -30.01 30.78
C ILE A 4 30.17 -31.01 31.57
N GLY A 5 30.09 -32.25 31.07
CA GLY A 5 29.50 -33.36 31.81
C GLY A 5 30.38 -33.84 32.96
N ALA A 6 30.05 -35.01 33.53
CA ALA A 6 30.95 -35.70 34.45
C ALA A 6 32.29 -36.02 33.74
N LEU A 7 33.41 -35.85 34.45
CA LEU A 7 34.73 -36.15 33.90
C LEU A 7 34.92 -37.67 33.75
N PRO A 8 35.59 -38.16 32.68
CA PRO A 8 35.84 -39.59 32.48
C PRO A 8 36.68 -40.24 33.59
N VAL A 9 37.56 -39.47 34.25
CA VAL A 9 38.43 -39.98 35.31
C VAL A 9 38.28 -39.14 36.58
N THR A 10 38.01 -39.79 37.71
CA THR A 10 38.05 -39.15 39.04
C THR A 10 39.50 -39.01 39.50
N LEU A 11 40.01 -37.78 39.56
CA LEU A 11 41.33 -37.49 40.14
C LEU A 11 41.20 -37.35 41.65
N ALA A 12 41.88 -38.21 42.41
CA ALA A 12 41.88 -38.16 43.88
C ALA A 12 42.82 -37.06 44.39
N ASN A 13 42.32 -36.18 45.26
CA ASN A 13 43.14 -35.14 45.89
C ASN A 13 44.17 -35.75 46.85
N GLY A 14 45.36 -35.17 46.92
CA GLY A 14 46.46 -35.63 47.78
C GLY A 14 47.38 -36.69 47.18
N ASN A 15 47.04 -37.27 46.02
CA ASN A 15 47.91 -38.20 45.28
C ASN A 15 48.51 -37.51 44.05
N THR A 16 49.70 -37.93 43.63
CA THR A 16 50.23 -37.57 42.30
C THR A 16 49.36 -38.22 41.22
N ALA A 17 48.60 -37.40 40.50
CA ALA A 17 47.77 -37.88 39.40
C ALA A 17 48.63 -38.41 38.25
N ASP A 18 48.22 -39.53 37.65
CA ASP A 18 48.84 -40.03 36.41
C ASP A 18 48.61 -39.02 35.29
N ALA A 19 49.69 -38.63 34.59
CA ALA A 19 49.63 -37.71 33.47
C ALA A 19 48.63 -38.16 32.39
N SER A 20 48.48 -39.47 32.18
CA SER A 20 47.53 -40.06 31.23
C SER A 20 46.07 -39.75 31.63
N GLN A 21 45.76 -39.80 32.92
CA GLN A 21 44.45 -39.48 33.48
C GLN A 21 44.15 -37.98 33.38
N VAL A 22 45.13 -37.13 33.72
CA VAL A 22 45.02 -35.67 33.60
C VAL A 22 44.77 -35.26 32.16
N MET A 23 45.53 -35.79 31.20
CA MET A 23 45.38 -35.49 29.78
C MET A 23 44.07 -36.04 29.19
N THR A 24 43.56 -37.17 29.70
CA THR A 24 42.23 -37.70 29.32
C THR A 24 41.12 -36.71 29.70
N ASN A 25 41.14 -36.21 30.93
CA ASN A 25 40.18 -35.20 31.38
C ASN A 25 40.34 -33.87 30.64
N LEU A 26 41.57 -33.43 30.38
CA LEU A 26 41.84 -32.20 29.63
C LEU A 26 41.26 -32.28 28.21
N ASN A 27 41.52 -33.36 27.48
CA ASN A 27 40.99 -33.57 26.14
C ASN A 27 39.45 -33.66 26.15
N PHE A 28 38.86 -34.30 27.17
CA PHE A 28 37.40 -34.33 27.33
C PHE A 28 36.82 -32.93 27.55
N ILE A 29 37.41 -32.12 28.43
CA ILE A 29 36.98 -30.73 28.69
C ILE A 29 37.11 -29.90 27.41
N ILE A 30 38.24 -29.97 26.70
CA ILE A 30 38.45 -29.23 25.44
C ILE A 30 37.41 -29.63 24.40
N ASN A 31 37.14 -30.91 24.21
CA ASN A 31 36.16 -31.39 23.24
C ASN A 31 34.72 -31.01 23.64
N ALA A 32 34.37 -31.13 24.92
CA ALA A 32 33.05 -30.74 25.42
C ALA A 32 32.83 -29.22 25.32
N VAL A 33 33.85 -28.40 25.62
CA VAL A 33 33.80 -26.94 25.44
C VAL A 33 33.72 -26.60 23.95
N ASN A 34 34.55 -27.17 23.08
CA ASN A 34 34.50 -26.90 21.64
C ASN A 34 33.16 -27.32 20.99
N ALA A 35 32.51 -28.35 21.51
CA ALA A 35 31.21 -28.81 21.01
C ALA A 35 30.00 -28.01 21.56
N ASN A 36 30.08 -27.53 22.81
CA ASN A 36 28.92 -26.97 23.52
C ASN A 36 29.05 -25.48 23.87
N ALA A 37 30.24 -24.88 23.81
CA ALA A 37 30.43 -23.44 23.96
C ALA A 37 29.92 -22.73 22.72
N GLN A 38 28.88 -21.91 22.89
CA GLN A 38 28.50 -20.95 21.86
C GLN A 38 29.50 -19.79 21.86
N PRO A 39 29.89 -19.25 20.68
CA PRO A 39 30.76 -18.08 20.61
C PRO A 39 30.19 -16.90 21.40
N ALA A 40 31.03 -16.26 22.23
CA ALA A 40 30.65 -15.07 22.97
C ALA A 40 30.20 -13.96 21.99
N GLY A 41 28.95 -13.52 22.11
CA GLY A 41 28.33 -12.53 21.22
C GLY A 41 27.22 -13.07 20.30
N SER A 42 27.10 -14.39 20.12
CA SER A 42 26.04 -14.99 19.29
C SER A 42 24.90 -15.59 20.12
N TYR A 43 24.21 -14.76 20.91
CA TYR A 43 22.99 -15.16 21.65
C TYR A 43 21.73 -15.24 20.76
N VAL A 44 21.88 -15.65 19.49
CA VAL A 44 20.73 -15.95 18.62
C VAL A 44 20.15 -17.28 19.09
N ALA A 45 19.22 -17.21 20.05
CA ALA A 45 18.42 -18.36 20.41
C ALA A 45 17.73 -18.91 19.15
N PRO A 46 17.78 -20.22 18.87
CA PRO A 46 17.15 -20.79 17.69
C PRO A 46 15.70 -20.35 17.55
N GLY A 47 15.33 -19.81 16.39
CA GLY A 47 13.99 -19.23 16.16
C GLY A 47 13.82 -17.75 16.54
N THR A 48 14.90 -17.03 16.86
CA THR A 48 14.87 -15.56 17.07
C THR A 48 15.49 -14.80 15.91
N LEU A 49 14.87 -13.67 15.53
CA LEU A 49 15.41 -12.72 14.57
C LEU A 49 16.01 -11.53 15.33
N PRO A 50 17.35 -11.37 15.40
CA PRO A 50 17.98 -10.26 16.11
C PRO A 50 17.79 -8.94 15.36
N ALA A 51 17.28 -7.93 16.06
CA ALA A 51 17.15 -6.55 15.60
C ALA A 51 17.20 -5.60 16.81
N PRO A 52 17.57 -4.32 16.63
CA PRO A 52 17.42 -3.30 17.67
C PRO A 52 15.96 -3.15 18.12
N SER A 53 15.73 -2.89 19.41
CA SER A 53 14.40 -2.52 19.92
C SER A 53 13.86 -1.29 19.16
N GLY A 54 12.56 -1.28 18.87
CA GLY A 54 11.93 -0.25 18.04
C GLY A 54 11.95 -0.52 16.53
N THR A 55 12.77 -1.46 16.03
CA THR A 55 12.75 -1.87 14.61
C THR A 55 11.37 -2.41 14.22
N ARG A 56 10.82 -1.99 13.07
CA ARG A 56 9.54 -2.48 12.53
C ARG A 56 9.79 -3.32 11.27
N MET A 57 9.03 -4.41 11.11
CA MET A 57 9.15 -5.34 9.98
C MET A 57 7.79 -5.97 9.65
N ALA A 58 7.59 -6.35 8.38
CA ALA A 58 6.41 -7.08 7.92
C ALA A 58 6.65 -8.60 7.94
N PHE A 59 5.67 -9.36 8.43
CA PHE A 59 5.72 -10.82 8.53
C PHE A 59 4.47 -11.44 7.89
N HIS A 60 4.67 -12.42 7.00
CA HIS A 60 3.58 -13.18 6.36
C HIS A 60 3.13 -14.35 7.26
N GLN A 61 2.44 -14.01 8.35
CA GLN A 61 1.92 -14.92 9.38
C GLN A 61 0.79 -14.22 10.17
N ALA A 62 -0.03 -14.99 10.88
CA ALA A 62 -1.23 -14.48 11.54
C ALA A 62 -1.00 -13.61 12.79
N ALA A 63 0.18 -13.69 13.41
CA ALA A 63 0.54 -12.94 14.62
C ALA A 63 2.04 -12.58 14.60
N ALA A 64 2.48 -11.58 15.37
CA ALA A 64 3.89 -11.23 15.46
C ALA A 64 4.76 -12.42 15.96
N PRO A 65 6.01 -12.58 15.47
CA PRO A 65 6.94 -13.58 16.00
C PRO A 65 7.29 -13.37 17.48
N THR A 66 7.77 -14.41 18.15
CA THR A 66 8.28 -14.31 19.53
C THR A 66 9.35 -13.21 19.66
N GLY A 67 9.18 -12.32 20.64
CA GLY A 67 10.07 -11.16 20.84
C GLY A 67 9.74 -9.94 19.96
N TRP A 68 8.64 -9.98 19.21
CA TRP A 68 8.05 -8.86 18.48
C TRP A 68 6.60 -8.66 18.95
N VAL A 69 6.09 -7.43 18.83
CA VAL A 69 4.72 -7.05 19.18
C VAL A 69 4.04 -6.50 17.93
N SER A 70 2.82 -6.96 17.64
CA SER A 70 2.05 -6.46 16.49
C SER A 70 1.85 -4.94 16.57
N ASP A 71 2.18 -4.26 15.48
CA ASP A 71 2.06 -2.81 15.36
C ASP A 71 0.70 -2.46 14.76
N THR A 72 -0.24 -2.12 15.63
CA THR A 72 -1.60 -1.71 15.24
C THR A 72 -1.69 -0.26 14.75
N THR A 73 -0.60 0.51 14.81
CA THR A 73 -0.61 1.95 14.46
C THR A 73 -0.51 2.23 12.97
N ILE A 74 -0.06 1.25 12.17
CA ILE A 74 0.15 1.38 10.71
C ILE A 74 -0.69 0.34 9.92
N GLY A 75 -1.76 -0.18 10.51
CA GLY A 75 -2.65 -1.13 9.84
C GLY A 75 -3.35 -0.52 8.62
N ASN A 76 -3.57 -1.31 7.57
CA ASN A 76 -4.41 -0.95 6.41
C ASN A 76 -3.92 0.24 5.54
N HIS A 77 -2.60 0.44 5.47
CA HIS A 77 -1.93 1.43 4.61
C HIS A 77 -1.20 0.78 3.42
N ALA A 78 -0.91 1.56 2.38
CA ALA A 78 0.08 1.20 1.36
C ALA A 78 1.50 1.54 1.83
N VAL A 79 2.51 0.83 1.32
CA VAL A 79 3.93 1.11 1.62
C VAL A 79 4.55 1.87 0.45
N ILE A 80 5.24 2.97 0.75
CA ILE A 80 6.04 3.75 -0.19
C ILE A 80 7.49 3.72 0.29
N ILE A 81 8.42 3.41 -0.61
CA ILE A 81 9.86 3.41 -0.31
C ILE A 81 10.39 4.82 -0.60
N SER A 82 10.84 5.51 0.44
CA SER A 82 11.51 6.82 0.37
C SER A 82 13.03 6.67 0.39
N SER A 83 13.74 7.70 -0.09
CA SER A 83 15.20 7.81 0.05
C SER A 83 15.65 8.37 1.41
N SER A 84 14.72 8.95 2.19
CA SER A 84 14.99 9.49 3.51
C SER A 84 13.72 9.51 4.38
N GLY A 85 13.85 9.08 5.64
CA GLY A 85 12.79 9.14 6.65
C GLY A 85 11.60 8.21 6.43
N GLY A 86 11.00 7.74 7.52
CA GLY A 86 9.72 7.04 7.51
C GLY A 86 8.66 7.87 8.23
N ALA A 87 7.47 7.98 7.64
CA ALA A 87 6.32 8.64 8.26
C ALA A 87 5.04 7.85 7.93
N VAL A 88 4.05 7.91 8.82
CA VAL A 88 2.71 7.35 8.59
C VAL A 88 1.81 8.49 8.10
N GLN A 89 1.39 8.41 6.84
CA GLN A 89 0.44 9.35 6.26
C GLN A 89 -0.93 8.68 6.18
N SER A 90 -1.88 9.11 7.01
CA SER A 90 -3.25 8.61 6.98
C SER A 90 -4.14 9.52 6.13
N GLY A 91 -4.80 8.95 5.13
CA GLY A 91 -5.85 9.61 4.36
C GLY A 91 -7.23 9.37 4.95
N GLN A 92 -8.28 9.80 4.24
CA GLN A 92 -9.68 9.56 4.63
C GLN A 92 -10.13 8.10 4.43
N GLN A 93 -9.39 7.31 3.65
CA GLN A 93 -9.77 5.95 3.27
C GLN A 93 -8.65 4.95 3.53
N ASN A 94 -9.04 3.78 4.05
CA ASN A 94 -8.19 2.61 4.22
C ASN A 94 -7.77 2.01 2.87
N PHE A 95 -6.52 1.56 2.74
CA PHE A 95 -6.01 1.01 1.47
C PHE A 95 -6.75 -0.26 1.02
N GLY A 96 -7.16 -1.12 1.95
CA GLY A 96 -7.96 -2.32 1.64
C GLY A 96 -9.30 -2.01 0.95
N ALA A 97 -9.91 -0.85 1.18
CA ALA A 97 -11.13 -0.44 0.48
C ALA A 97 -10.87 -0.12 -1.01
N LEU A 98 -9.65 0.32 -1.36
CA LEU A 98 -9.20 0.46 -2.73
C LEU A 98 -8.89 -0.90 -3.39
N LEU A 99 -8.59 -1.94 -2.61
CA LEU A 99 -8.24 -3.27 -3.17
C LEU A 99 -9.45 -4.14 -3.54
N THR A 100 -10.60 -3.92 -2.90
CA THR A 100 -11.81 -4.76 -3.02
C THR A 100 -13.09 -4.00 -3.36
N GLY A 101 -13.02 -2.69 -3.55
CA GLY A 101 -14.18 -1.81 -3.71
C GLY A 101 -14.41 -1.30 -5.14
N SER A 102 -15.07 -0.15 -5.21
CA SER A 102 -15.16 0.66 -6.42
C SER A 102 -14.75 2.09 -6.11
N VAL A 103 -13.87 2.65 -6.94
CA VAL A 103 -13.52 4.07 -6.91
C VAL A 103 -14.45 4.81 -7.86
N SER A 104 -14.93 5.98 -7.44
CA SER A 104 -15.67 6.90 -8.29
C SER A 104 -14.82 8.12 -8.61
N THR A 105 -14.98 8.69 -9.80
CA THR A 105 -14.48 10.05 -10.11
C THR A 105 -15.17 11.14 -9.29
N GLY A 106 -16.28 10.81 -8.62
CA GLY A 106 -17.30 11.79 -8.26
C GLY A 106 -18.11 12.18 -9.51
N GLY A 107 -19.29 12.76 -9.27
CA GLY A 107 -20.08 13.39 -10.34
C GLY A 107 -19.70 14.86 -10.45
N HIS A 108 -19.48 15.35 -11.68
CA HIS A 108 -19.25 16.77 -11.96
C HIS A 108 -20.30 17.34 -12.90
N THR A 109 -20.87 18.49 -12.55
CA THR A 109 -21.81 19.22 -13.42
C THR A 109 -21.07 20.39 -14.04
N LEU A 110 -20.95 20.40 -15.37
CA LEU A 110 -20.30 21.50 -16.08
C LEU A 110 -21.03 22.83 -15.84
N THR A 111 -20.27 23.83 -15.44
CA THR A 111 -20.69 25.22 -15.32
C THR A 111 -20.44 25.98 -16.63
N ALA A 112 -21.10 27.12 -16.84
CA ALA A 112 -20.87 27.95 -18.02
C ALA A 112 -19.41 28.43 -18.16
N SER A 113 -18.67 28.55 -17.06
CA SER A 113 -17.24 28.86 -17.03
C SER A 113 -16.33 27.74 -17.53
N GLU A 114 -16.83 26.50 -17.61
CA GLU A 114 -16.08 25.32 -18.08
C GLU A 114 -16.40 24.96 -19.54
N ILE A 115 -17.29 25.71 -20.18
CA ILE A 115 -17.68 25.56 -21.58
C ILE A 115 -16.91 26.62 -22.39
N PRO A 116 -16.00 26.24 -23.30
CA PRO A 116 -15.28 27.20 -24.12
C PRO A 116 -16.23 28.10 -24.94
N PRO A 117 -15.93 29.40 -25.09
CA PRO A 117 -16.71 30.29 -25.94
C PRO A 117 -16.79 29.76 -27.37
N HIS A 118 -18.00 29.57 -27.87
CA HIS A 118 -18.29 29.13 -29.23
C HIS A 118 -19.39 30.00 -29.83
N THR A 119 -19.38 30.16 -31.15
CA THR A 119 -20.33 30.98 -31.89
C THR A 119 -20.95 30.19 -33.03
N HIS A 120 -22.27 30.28 -33.16
CA HIS A 120 -22.98 29.72 -34.31
C HIS A 120 -22.99 30.75 -35.43
N VAL A 121 -22.32 30.44 -36.55
CA VAL A 121 -22.44 31.23 -37.78
C VAL A 121 -23.58 30.68 -38.60
N LEU A 122 -24.64 31.47 -38.75
CA LEU A 122 -25.72 31.20 -39.72
C LEU A 122 -25.38 31.95 -41.02
N PRO A 123 -25.14 31.24 -42.14
CA PRO A 123 -25.10 31.88 -43.46
C PRO A 123 -26.44 32.59 -43.72
N GLY A 124 -26.39 33.88 -44.05
CA GLY A 124 -27.53 34.78 -43.88
C GLY A 124 -28.81 34.39 -44.62
N ALA A 125 -29.92 34.33 -43.90
CA ALA A 125 -31.26 34.17 -44.48
C ALA A 125 -31.84 35.53 -44.91
N SER A 126 -32.13 35.71 -46.21
CA SER A 126 -32.68 36.95 -46.79
C SER A 126 -33.90 36.70 -47.71
N GLY A 127 -34.90 37.61 -47.80
CA GLY A 127 -36.11 37.55 -48.69
C GLY A 127 -37.42 38.18 -48.16
N GLN A 128 -38.65 38.04 -48.72
CA GLN A 128 -39.09 37.48 -50.05
C GLN A 128 -40.22 36.39 -50.23
N TYR A 129 -41.31 36.29 -49.42
CA TYR A 129 -42.29 35.14 -49.37
C TYR A 129 -42.90 34.62 -50.72
N ASN A 130 -43.16 33.30 -50.84
CA ASN A 130 -43.91 32.69 -51.96
C ASN A 130 -45.26 32.05 -51.52
N SER A 131 -46.38 32.54 -52.05
CA SER A 131 -47.76 32.21 -51.61
C SER A 131 -48.37 30.97 -52.30
N SER A 132 -47.62 29.89 -52.49
CA SER A 132 -48.08 28.72 -53.28
C SER A 132 -47.80 27.34 -52.65
N GLY A 133 -48.23 27.15 -51.40
CA GLY A 133 -48.74 25.86 -50.89
C GLY A 133 -47.82 24.64 -50.85
N ASN A 134 -46.53 24.77 -51.13
CA ASN A 134 -45.58 23.65 -51.20
C ASN A 134 -44.60 23.71 -50.02
N PRO A 135 -44.47 22.67 -49.16
CA PRO A 135 -43.48 22.61 -48.10
C PRO A 135 -42.09 22.26 -48.69
N GLY A 136 -41.58 23.14 -49.54
CA GLY A 136 -40.38 22.92 -50.33
C GLY A 136 -39.57 24.18 -50.52
N PHE A 137 -38.39 24.18 -49.92
CA PHE A 137 -37.29 25.13 -50.13
C PHE A 137 -37.45 26.53 -49.51
N PHE A 138 -36.39 27.01 -48.85
CA PHE A 138 -36.35 28.30 -48.18
C PHE A 138 -36.22 29.44 -49.19
N THR A 139 -37.35 29.87 -49.76
CA THR A 139 -37.45 31.28 -50.11
C THR A 139 -37.87 32.05 -48.85
N THR A 140 -36.86 32.65 -48.18
CA THR A 140 -36.69 34.11 -48.30
C THR A 140 -37.94 34.86 -47.76
N ALA A 141 -37.94 35.51 -46.57
CA ALA A 141 -39.16 36.10 -45.96
C ALA A 141 -38.97 37.46 -45.22
N THR A 142 -39.67 38.53 -45.68
CA THR A 142 -39.46 39.95 -45.24
C THR A 142 -40.41 40.37 -44.12
N SER A 143 -40.94 39.43 -43.33
CA SER A 143 -41.72 39.83 -42.17
C SER A 143 -40.79 40.38 -41.08
N SER A 144 -41.21 41.48 -40.48
CA SER A 144 -40.66 42.04 -39.24
C SER A 144 -40.99 41.16 -38.01
N SER A 145 -41.22 39.86 -38.21
CA SER A 145 -41.38 38.90 -37.12
C SER A 145 -39.98 38.43 -36.71
N PRO A 146 -39.48 38.79 -35.52
CA PRO A 146 -38.20 38.26 -35.06
C PRO A 146 -38.33 36.74 -34.91
N PHE A 147 -37.69 35.99 -35.81
CA PHE A 147 -37.47 34.57 -35.61
C PHE A 147 -36.62 34.42 -34.36
N ASN A 148 -37.25 33.99 -33.26
CA ASN A 148 -36.55 33.62 -32.04
C ASN A 148 -35.76 32.33 -32.31
N ILE A 149 -34.52 32.51 -32.75
CA ILE A 149 -33.54 31.43 -32.88
C ILE A 149 -33.08 31.10 -31.46
N THR A 150 -33.79 30.17 -30.83
CA THR A 150 -33.44 29.66 -29.51
C THR A 150 -32.18 28.81 -29.62
N THR A 151 -31.01 29.42 -29.41
CA THR A 151 -29.84 28.66 -28.97
C THR A 151 -30.08 28.16 -27.54
N ASP A 152 -29.40 27.10 -27.14
CA ASP A 152 -29.35 26.63 -25.74
C ASP A 152 -28.56 27.58 -24.82
N GLY A 153 -28.11 28.73 -25.32
CA GLY A 153 -27.22 29.66 -24.63
C GLY A 153 -25.80 29.12 -24.41
N GLY A 154 -25.42 28.03 -25.07
CA GLY A 154 -24.22 27.25 -24.73
C GLY A 154 -24.34 26.52 -23.38
N THR A 155 -25.56 26.34 -22.86
CA THR A 155 -25.79 25.74 -21.54
C THR A 155 -25.69 24.22 -21.60
N GLY A 156 -24.74 23.63 -20.86
CA GLY A 156 -24.61 22.19 -20.75
C GLY A 156 -25.86 21.52 -20.16
N GLY A 157 -26.00 20.20 -20.35
CA GLY A 157 -27.18 19.42 -19.96
C GLY A 157 -27.49 19.32 -18.45
N ASN A 158 -26.77 20.06 -17.59
CA ASN A 158 -27.01 20.24 -16.15
C ASN A 158 -27.13 18.96 -15.29
N GLN A 159 -26.73 17.79 -15.82
CA GLN A 159 -26.63 16.55 -15.04
C GLN A 159 -25.16 16.13 -14.86
N PRO A 160 -24.73 15.86 -13.62
CA PRO A 160 -23.48 15.18 -13.39
C PRO A 160 -23.63 13.70 -13.74
N HIS A 161 -22.58 13.12 -14.31
CA HIS A 161 -22.37 11.68 -14.33
C HIS A 161 -21.01 11.37 -13.69
N SER A 162 -20.84 10.13 -13.22
CA SER A 162 -19.58 9.64 -12.68
C SER A 162 -19.13 8.40 -13.41
N HIS A 163 -17.83 8.18 -13.46
CA HIS A 163 -17.25 6.91 -13.87
C HIS A 163 -16.89 6.10 -12.63
N GLN A 164 -17.19 4.80 -12.67
CA GLN A 164 -16.82 3.85 -11.64
C GLN A 164 -15.68 2.96 -12.16
N LEU A 165 -14.62 2.82 -11.37
CA LEU A 165 -13.59 1.81 -11.55
C LEU A 165 -13.76 0.75 -10.47
N THR A 166 -14.07 -0.48 -10.87
CA THR A 166 -14.11 -1.63 -9.95
C THR A 166 -12.70 -2.16 -9.75
N THR A 167 -12.27 -2.23 -8.50
CA THR A 167 -10.93 -2.68 -8.10
C THR A 167 -11.05 -3.97 -7.30
N GLN A 168 -10.61 -5.07 -7.91
CA GLN A 168 -10.60 -6.41 -7.30
C GLN A 168 -9.21 -7.00 -7.54
N TYR A 169 -8.25 -6.56 -6.74
CA TYR A 169 -6.86 -7.02 -6.85
C TYR A 169 -6.62 -8.22 -5.92
N ASN A 170 -5.78 -9.16 -6.36
CA ASN A 170 -5.20 -10.13 -5.44
C ASN A 170 -4.17 -9.42 -4.57
N TYR A 171 -4.23 -9.62 -3.24
CA TYR A 171 -3.31 -9.01 -2.29
C TYR A 171 -2.89 -10.00 -1.20
N VAL A 172 -1.72 -9.73 -0.60
CA VAL A 172 -1.19 -10.50 0.54
C VAL A 172 -1.33 -9.65 1.80
N VAL A 173 -1.92 -10.21 2.84
CA VAL A 173 -1.98 -9.57 4.16
C VAL A 173 -0.76 -9.99 4.97
N MET A 174 -0.08 -9.03 5.57
CA MET A 174 1.07 -9.25 6.44
C MET A 174 0.87 -8.51 7.76
N VAL A 175 1.37 -9.07 8.86
CA VAL A 175 1.43 -8.40 10.15
C VAL A 175 2.67 -7.52 10.18
N ILE A 176 2.49 -6.21 10.38
CA ILE A 176 3.59 -5.35 10.82
C ILE A 176 3.81 -5.58 12.31
N ALA A 177 5.05 -5.76 12.74
CA ALA A 177 5.40 -5.88 14.13
C ALA A 177 6.65 -5.07 14.47
N GLN A 178 6.70 -4.58 15.71
CA GLN A 178 7.84 -3.88 16.29
C GLN A 178 8.64 -4.82 17.21
N LYS A 179 9.96 -4.81 17.10
CA LYS A 179 10.87 -5.53 17.99
C LYS A 179 10.78 -4.93 19.40
N SER A 180 10.49 -5.77 20.39
CA SER A 180 10.60 -5.46 21.82
C SER A 180 12.04 -5.21 22.23
#